data_AF-A0A7C5Q1W9-F1
#
_entry.id   AF-A0A7C5Q1W9-F1
#
_cell.length_a   1.000
_cell.length_b   1.000
_cell.length_c   1.000
_cell.angle_alpha   90.00
_cell.angle_beta   90.00
_cell.angle_gamma   90.00
#
_symmetry.space_group_name_H-M   'P 1'
#
loop_
_entity.id
_entity.type
_entity.pdbx_description
1 polymer ?
#
loop_
_entity_poly.entity_id
_entity_poly.type
_entity_poly.pdbx_seq_one_letter_code
_entity_poly.pdbx_strand_id
1 'polypeptide(L)' 'MTEKIMNIRTSNSLYSQIGGEVVLRQFVDHLYHFMGRSPEVEHVRKMHSANLSYARDRLFMFLSGMLGG' A
#
# COMPACT_ATOMS: atom_id res chain seq x y z
N MET A 1 -16.27 28.25 -17.53
CA MET A 1 -16.77 26.85 -17.66
C MET A 1 -15.67 25.81 -17.93
N THR A 2 -14.38 26.19 -17.92
CA THR A 2 -13.25 25.32 -18.28
C THR A 2 -12.44 24.82 -17.08
N GLU A 3 -12.46 25.50 -15.93
CA GLU A 3 -11.65 25.11 -14.76
C GLU A 3 -12.15 23.85 -14.03
N LYS A 4 -13.45 23.52 -14.12
CA LYS A 4 -14.02 22.37 -13.39
C LYS A 4 -13.65 21.01 -13.98
N ILE A 5 -13.26 20.97 -15.27
CA ILE A 5 -12.95 19.72 -15.99
C ILE A 5 -11.53 19.23 -15.70
N MET A 6 -10.62 20.13 -15.29
CA MET A 6 -9.23 19.77 -14.94
C MET A 6 -9.04 19.27 -13.50
N ASN A 7 -10.01 19.47 -12.61
CA ASN A 7 -9.90 19.09 -11.19
C ASN A 7 -10.42 17.67 -10.86
N ILE A 8 -10.86 16.89 -11.86
CA ILE A 8 -11.52 15.59 -11.66
C ILE A 8 -10.51 14.42 -11.58
N ARG A 9 -9.22 14.63 -11.93
CA ARG A 9 -8.31 13.52 -12.25
C ARG A 9 -7.30 13.09 -11.18
N THR A 10 -7.22 13.74 -10.01
CA THR A 10 -6.28 13.33 -8.94
C THR A 10 -6.87 13.31 -7.53
N SER A 11 -7.95 14.05 -7.27
CA SER A 11 -8.63 14.13 -5.96
C SER A 11 -9.71 13.07 -5.73
N ASN A 12 -10.01 12.23 -6.74
CA ASN A 12 -11.04 11.19 -6.69
C ASN A 12 -10.50 9.76 -6.61
N SER A 13 -9.17 9.53 -6.68
CA SER A 13 -8.65 8.17 -6.53
C SER A 13 -8.65 7.76 -5.06
N LEU A 14 -8.91 6.48 -4.80
CA LEU A 14 -8.88 5.95 -3.45
C LEU A 14 -7.48 6.13 -2.84
N TYR A 15 -6.43 6.06 -3.65
CA TYR A 15 -5.05 6.36 -3.27
C TYR A 15 -4.92 7.75 -2.63
N SER A 16 -5.43 8.80 -3.28
CA SER A 16 -5.40 10.15 -2.72
C SER A 16 -6.28 10.28 -1.48
N GLN A 17 -7.44 9.61 -1.45
CA GLN A 17 -8.36 9.65 -0.31
C GLN A 17 -7.80 9.00 0.96
N ILE A 18 -6.98 7.95 0.83
CA ILE A 18 -6.31 7.32 1.98
C ILE A 18 -5.06 8.09 2.44
N GLY A 19 -4.64 9.15 1.74
CA GLY A 19 -3.45 9.94 2.07
C GLY A 19 -2.20 9.63 1.23
N GLY A 20 -2.37 8.93 0.11
CA GLY A 20 -1.34 8.73 -0.92
C GLY A 20 -0.15 7.89 -0.47
N GLU A 21 1.01 8.19 -1.03
CA GLU A 21 2.23 7.37 -0.90
C GLU A 21 2.63 7.12 0.55
N VAL A 22 2.67 8.18 1.36
CA VAL A 22 3.18 8.12 2.73
C VAL A 22 2.32 7.19 3.57
N VAL A 23 0.99 7.34 3.51
CA VAL A 23 0.08 6.50 4.30
C VAL A 23 0.09 5.06 3.79
N LEU A 24 0.13 4.86 2.46
CA LEU A 24 0.16 3.51 1.92
C LEU A 24 1.46 2.75 2.26
N ARG A 25 2.62 3.44 2.25
CA ARG A 25 3.88 2.85 2.70
C ARG A 25 3.83 2.44 4.17
N GLN A 26 3.33 3.32 5.04
CA GLN A 26 3.14 3.03 6.46
C GLN A 26 2.22 1.83 6.70
N PHE A 27 1.12 1.74 5.93
CA PHE A 27 0.21 0.60 5.99
C PHE A 27 0.92 -0.72 5.64
N VAL A 28 1.66 -0.74 4.53
CA VAL A 28 2.41 -1.93 4.09
C VAL A 28 3.49 -2.29 5.12
N ASP A 29 4.19 -1.31 5.67
CA ASP A 29 5.20 -1.54 6.71
C ASP A 29 4.58 -2.15 7.97
N HIS A 30 3.45 -1.61 8.44
CA HIS A 30 2.71 -2.16 9.58
C HIS A 30 2.21 -3.58 9.31
N LEU A 31 1.74 -3.88 8.10
CA LEU A 31 1.29 -5.22 7.74
C LEU A 31 2.42 -6.25 7.84
N TYR A 32 3.60 -5.96 7.28
CA TYR A 32 4.74 -6.87 7.38
C TYR A 32 5.38 -6.87 8.76
N HIS A 33 5.28 -5.78 9.52
CA HIS A 33 5.68 -5.75 10.93
C HIS A 33 4.80 -6.68 11.77
N PHE A 34 3.48 -6.62 11.59
CA PHE A 34 2.53 -7.52 12.23
C PHE A 34 2.80 -8.98 11.84
N MET A 35 3.05 -9.25 10.56
CA MET A 35 3.40 -10.58 10.07
C MET A 35 4.68 -11.15 10.71
N GLY A 36 5.64 -10.30 11.08
CA GLY A 36 6.87 -10.72 11.76
C GLY A 36 6.72 -10.96 13.26
N ARG A 37 5.61 -10.53 13.88
CA ARG A 37 5.44 -10.51 15.35
C ARG A 37 4.27 -11.33 15.87
N SER A 38 3.24 -11.54 15.05
CA SER A 38 2.05 -12.27 15.48
C SER A 38 2.21 -13.78 15.22
N PRO A 39 2.08 -14.64 16.25
CA PRO A 39 2.15 -16.09 16.09
C PRO A 39 1.00 -16.64 15.24
N GLU A 40 -0.14 -15.95 15.21
CA GLU A 40 -1.34 -16.37 14.45
C GLU A 40 -1.09 -16.43 12.94
N VAL A 41 -0.13 -15.65 12.44
CA VAL A 41 0.21 -15.57 11.01
C VAL A 41 1.59 -16.17 10.70
N GLU A 42 2.17 -16.93 11.64
CA GLU A 42 3.50 -17.52 11.47
C GLU A 42 3.57 -18.46 10.25
N HIS A 43 2.50 -19.24 10.02
CA HIS A 43 2.42 -20.10 8.84
C HIS A 43 2.54 -19.30 7.53
N VAL A 44 1.89 -18.14 7.46
CA VAL A 44 1.99 -17.23 6.30
C VAL A 44 3.37 -16.59 6.22
N ARG A 45 3.94 -16.19 7.36
CA ARG A 45 5.31 -15.63 7.43
C ARG A 45 6.37 -16.60 6.90
N LYS A 46 6.21 -17.90 7.15
CA LYS A 46 7.11 -18.98 6.69
C LYS A 46 7.12 -19.15 5.17
N MET A 47 6.06 -18.74 4.48
CA MET A 47 6.02 -18.76 3.02
C MET A 47 6.82 -17.62 2.37
N HIS A 48 7.21 -16.61 3.14
CA HIS A 48 7.97 -15.46 2.65
C HIS A 48 9.47 -15.64 2.88
N SER A 49 10.28 -14.98 2.05
CA SER A 49 11.73 -14.87 2.26
C SER A 49 12.08 -14.28 3.62
N ALA A 50 13.30 -14.56 4.09
CA ALA A 50 13.81 -13.98 5.34
C ALA A 50 13.83 -12.43 5.25
N ASN A 51 14.33 -11.90 4.14
CA ASN A 51 14.24 -10.48 3.81
C ASN A 51 12.89 -10.14 3.17
N LEU A 52 12.14 -9.24 3.81
CA LEU A 52 10.81 -8.81 3.37
C LEU A 52 10.81 -7.51 2.54
N SER A 53 11.95 -6.84 2.34
CA SER A 53 11.99 -5.56 1.63
C SER A 53 11.43 -5.65 0.22
N TYR A 54 11.78 -6.70 -0.52
CA TYR A 54 11.22 -6.94 -1.86
C TYR A 54 9.69 -7.13 -1.81
N ALA A 55 9.19 -7.92 -0.86
CA ALA A 55 7.76 -8.18 -0.72
C ALA A 55 6.98 -6.92 -0.31
N ARG A 56 7.57 -6.05 0.53
CA ARG A 56 7.03 -4.72 0.88
C ARG A 56 6.89 -3.85 -0.35
N ASP A 57 7.97 -3.67 -1.11
CA ASP A 57 7.96 -2.82 -2.29
C ASP A 57 6.96 -3.30 -3.34
N ARG A 58 6.89 -4.63 -3.57
CA ARG A 58 5.93 -5.21 -4.50
C ARG A 58 4.48 -5.02 -4.07
N LEU A 59 4.18 -5.18 -2.78
CA LEU A 59 2.83 -4.94 -2.26
C LEU A 59 2.45 -3.47 -2.36
N PHE A 60 3.37 -2.56 -1.99
CA PHE A 60 3.17 -1.12 -2.16
C PHE A 60 2.87 -0.77 -3.62
N MET A 61 3.70 -1.19 -4.57
CA MET A 61 3.50 -0.91 -6.00
C MET A 61 2.17 -1.45 -6.53
N PHE A 62 1.80 -2.67 -6.12
CA PHE A 62 0.54 -3.28 -6.50
C PHE A 62 -0.66 -2.47 -5.97
N LEU A 63 -0.65 -2.11 -4.68
CA LEU A 63 -1.73 -1.34 -4.08
C LEU A 63 -1.79 0.09 -4.63
N SER A 64 -0.65 0.75 -4.89
CA SER A 64 -0.63 2.07 -5.51
C SER A 64 -1.38 2.05 -6.86
N GLY A 65 -1.04 1.11 -7.74
CA GLY A 65 -1.72 0.98 -9.03
C GLY A 65 -3.20 0.61 -8.90
N MET A 66 -3.54 -0.30 -8.00
CA MET A 66 -4.93 -0.72 -7.78
C MET A 66 -5.81 0.41 -7.22
N LEU A 67 -5.25 1.27 -6.37
CA LEU A 67 -5.96 2.38 -5.73
C LEU A 67 -5.99 3.66 -6.60
N GLY A 68 -5.31 3.64 -7.75
CA GLY A 68 -5.28 4.75 -8.72
C GLY A 68 -4.23 5.82 -8.40
N GLY A 69 -3.05 5.40 -7.92
CA GLY A 69 -1.85 6.23 -7.74
C GLY A 69 -0.76 5.99 -8.78
#